data_AF-A0A2P7EC41-F1
#
_entry.id   AF-A0A2P7EC41-F1
#
_cell.length_a   1.000
_cell.length_b   1.000
_cell.length_c   1.000
_cell.angle_alpha   90.00
_cell.angle_beta   90.00
_cell.angle_gamma   90.00
#
_symmetry.space_group_name_H-M   'P 1'
#
loop_
_entity.id
_entity.type
_entity.pdbx_description
1 polymer ?
#
loop_
_entity_poly.entity_id
_entity_poly.type
_entity_poly.pdbx_seq_one_letter_code
_entity_poly.pdbx_strand_id
1 'polypeptide(L)'
;MDYYLENIQESTDHKCNQKIAFTCPFCGSTGRTDAKKKHRKAALLWNQTQNSWVFYCAKKNSNDCFNSKTLSNFMDALNPVLAEAYRRERYLMGYTGKGYNCRAPEGIVGVSTEKL
;
A
#
# COMPACT_ATOMS: atom_id res chain seq x y z
N MET A 1 0.12 9.92 -14.93
CA MET A 1 0.59 10.06 -13.54
C MET A 1 -0.50 9.56 -12.64
N ASP A 2 -0.15 8.65 -11.72
CA ASP A 2 -1.10 8.02 -10.81
C ASP A 2 -1.44 8.96 -9.65
N TYR A 3 -2.63 9.57 -9.68
CA TYR A 3 -3.06 10.62 -8.73
C TYR A 3 -2.99 10.21 -7.24
N TYR A 4 -2.96 8.91 -6.95
CA TYR A 4 -2.87 8.40 -5.59
C TYR A 4 -1.46 8.54 -4.99
N LEU A 5 -0.42 8.75 -5.81
CA LEU A 5 0.97 8.94 -5.39
C LEU A 5 1.28 10.38 -4.98
N GLU A 6 0.46 11.35 -5.39
CA GLU A 6 0.72 12.79 -5.19
C GLU A 6 0.70 13.25 -3.72
N ASN A 7 0.27 12.40 -2.78
CA ASN A 7 0.11 12.77 -1.37
C ASN A 7 0.53 11.65 -0.42
N ILE A 8 1.64 10.96 -0.74
CA ILE A 8 2.20 9.95 0.16
C ILE A 8 2.77 10.65 1.40
N GLN A 9 2.40 10.18 2.58
CA GLN A 9 2.88 10.66 3.87
C GLN A 9 3.35 9.48 4.71
N GLU A 10 4.64 9.44 4.97
CA GLU A 10 5.25 8.51 5.91
C GLU A 10 5.16 9.04 7.33
N SER A 11 4.72 8.19 8.25
CA SER A 11 4.58 8.52 9.66
C SER A 11 4.68 7.25 10.50
N THR A 12 4.74 7.42 11.81
CA THR A 12 4.52 6.33 12.75
C THR A 12 3.12 6.41 13.33
N ASP A 13 2.46 5.27 13.53
CA ASP A 13 1.21 5.21 14.27
C ASP A 13 1.44 5.41 15.79
N HIS A 14 0.35 5.47 16.57
CA HIS A 14 0.42 5.63 18.03
C HIS A 14 1.12 4.48 18.77
N LYS A 15 1.40 3.37 18.08
CA LYS A 15 2.11 2.20 18.59
C LYS A 15 3.54 2.13 18.04
N CYS A 16 4.05 3.24 17.48
CA CYS A 16 5.35 3.34 16.83
C CYS A 16 5.54 2.40 15.63
N ASN A 17 4.47 1.90 15.02
CA ASN A 17 4.55 1.14 13.78
C ASN A 17 4.67 2.07 12.59
N GLN A 18 5.41 1.64 11.57
CA GLN A 18 5.51 2.39 10.32
C GLN A 18 4.13 2.44 9.61
N LYS A 19 3.82 3.62 9.08
CA LYS A 19 2.57 3.91 8.38
C LYS A 19 2.84 4.79 7.17
N ILE A 20 2.34 4.37 6.02
CA ILE A 20 2.41 5.14 4.77
C ILE A 20 0.97 5.49 4.39
N ALA A 21 0.58 6.76 4.51
CA ALA A 21 -0.76 7.24 4.16
C ALA A 21 -0.78 7.83 2.75
N PHE A 22 -1.86 7.61 2.00
CA PHE A 22 -2.03 8.09 0.63
C PHE A 22 -3.52 8.20 0.28
N THR A 23 -3.82 8.74 -0.90
CA THR A 23 -5.20 8.72 -1.41
C THR A 23 -5.55 7.32 -1.88
N CYS A 24 -6.68 6.77 -1.44
CA CYS A 24 -7.05 5.42 -1.81
C CYS A 24 -7.21 5.28 -3.35
N PRO A 25 -6.53 4.35 -4.02
CA PRO A 25 -6.65 4.19 -5.47
C PRO A 25 -8.04 3.69 -5.89
N PHE A 26 -8.65 2.79 -5.13
CA PHE A 26 -9.96 2.21 -5.49
C PHE A 26 -11.13 3.13 -5.13
N CYS A 27 -11.01 3.78 -3.99
CA CYS A 27 -12.10 4.59 -3.44
C CYS A 27 -11.93 6.08 -3.85
N GLY A 28 -10.73 6.56 -4.17
CA GLY A 28 -10.42 7.98 -4.42
C GLY A 28 -11.15 8.59 -5.61
N SER A 29 -11.25 7.86 -6.73
CA SER A 29 -11.94 8.29 -7.95
C SER A 29 -13.45 8.48 -7.76
N THR A 30 -14.06 7.83 -6.76
CA THR A 30 -15.50 7.93 -6.47
C THR A 30 -15.90 9.25 -5.78
N GLY A 31 -14.94 10.14 -5.47
CA GLY A 31 -15.24 11.48 -4.99
C GLY A 31 -15.73 12.40 -6.12
N ARG A 32 -16.92 12.99 -5.98
CA ARG A 32 -17.47 13.93 -6.98
C ARG A 32 -16.67 15.23 -7.14
N THR A 33 -15.94 15.65 -6.10
CA THR A 33 -15.11 16.86 -6.10
C THR A 33 -13.69 16.51 -5.66
N ASP A 34 -12.69 17.26 -6.11
CA ASP A 34 -11.29 16.94 -5.81
C ASP A 34 -10.98 16.98 -4.31
N ALA A 35 -11.62 17.88 -3.56
CA ALA A 35 -11.57 17.87 -2.10
C ALA A 35 -12.05 16.52 -1.54
N LYS A 36 -13.21 16.01 -2.02
CA LYS A 36 -13.75 14.71 -1.58
C LYS A 36 -12.88 13.54 -2.04
N LYS A 37 -12.23 13.62 -3.20
CA LYS A 37 -11.25 12.60 -3.65
C LYS A 37 -10.06 12.54 -2.69
N LYS A 38 -9.47 13.70 -2.35
CA LYS A 38 -8.35 13.83 -1.40
C LYS A 38 -8.69 13.39 0.03
N HIS A 39 -9.94 13.54 0.46
CA HIS A 39 -10.39 13.06 1.78
C HIS A 39 -10.52 11.53 1.89
N ARG A 40 -10.49 10.79 0.77
CA ARG A 40 -10.58 9.32 0.79
C ARG A 40 -9.20 8.72 1.01
N LYS A 41 -8.73 8.79 2.25
CA LYS A 41 -7.41 8.29 2.65
C LYS A 41 -7.38 6.77 2.78
N ALA A 42 -6.26 6.20 2.37
CA ALA A 42 -5.82 4.85 2.69
C ALA A 42 -4.46 4.91 3.38
N ALA A 43 -4.05 3.79 3.96
CA ALA A 43 -2.72 3.62 4.50
C ALA A 43 -2.23 2.19 4.31
N LEU A 44 -0.93 2.04 4.12
CA LEU A 44 -0.22 0.80 4.40
C LEU A 44 0.29 0.88 5.85
N LEU A 45 -0.04 -0.14 6.63
CA LEU A 45 0.32 -0.27 8.03
C LEU A 45 1.27 -1.45 8.19
N TRP A 46 2.40 -1.22 8.87
CA TRP A 46 3.30 -2.30 9.22
C TRP A 46 2.70 -3.17 10.32
N ASN A 47 2.50 -4.45 10.01
CA ASN A 47 2.08 -5.46 10.96
C ASN A 47 3.30 -6.26 11.42
N GLN A 48 3.80 -5.92 12.61
CA GLN A 48 4.95 -6.60 13.23
C GLN A 48 4.73 -8.11 13.40
N THR A 49 3.54 -8.53 13.85
CA THR A 49 3.23 -9.95 14.10
C THR A 49 3.31 -10.79 12.83
N GLN A 50 2.87 -10.24 11.71
CA GLN A 50 2.89 -10.92 10.42
C GLN A 50 4.14 -10.57 9.61
N ASN A 51 4.99 -9.68 10.11
CA ASN A 51 6.12 -9.05 9.42
C ASN A 51 5.71 -8.44 8.06
N SER A 52 4.50 -7.92 7.90
CA SER A 52 3.96 -7.55 6.58
C SER A 52 3.33 -6.17 6.55
N TRP A 53 3.23 -5.58 5.36
CA TRP A 53 2.35 -4.43 5.16
C TRP A 53 0.92 -4.88 4.93
N VAL A 54 0.01 -4.16 5.59
CA VAL A 54 -1.42 -4.36 5.52
C VAL A 54 -2.04 -3.09 4.95
N PHE A 55 -2.84 -3.22 3.91
CA PHE A 55 -3.57 -2.09 3.37
C PHE A 55 -4.86 -1.86 4.15
N TYR A 56 -5.12 -0.59 4.42
CA TYR A 56 -6.28 -0.11 5.14
C TYR A 56 -6.88 1.09 4.41
N CYS A 57 -8.17 1.01 4.05
CA CYS A 57 -8.94 2.16 3.58
C CYS A 57 -9.88 2.65 4.67
N ALA A 58 -9.88 3.97 4.96
CA ALA A 58 -10.74 4.55 5.97
C ALA A 58 -12.24 4.51 5.61
N LYS A 59 -12.56 4.54 4.30
CA LYS A 59 -13.96 4.56 3.82
C LYS A 59 -14.53 3.19 3.51
N LYS A 60 -13.70 2.19 3.19
CA LYS A 60 -14.12 0.82 2.83
C LYS A 60 -15.31 0.81 1.85
N ASN A 61 -15.22 1.61 0.78
CA ASN A 61 -16.36 1.91 -0.09
C ASN A 61 -16.28 1.21 -1.47
N SER A 62 -15.39 0.22 -1.60
CA SER A 62 -15.30 -0.66 -2.78
C SER A 62 -14.95 -2.07 -2.32
N ASN A 63 -15.28 -3.07 -3.14
CA ASN A 63 -14.91 -4.46 -2.87
C ASN A 63 -13.39 -4.62 -2.76
N ASP A 64 -12.63 -3.92 -3.59
CA ASP A 64 -11.17 -3.91 -3.52
C ASP A 64 -10.66 -3.31 -2.20
N CYS A 65 -11.31 -2.26 -1.69
CA CYS A 65 -11.02 -1.67 -0.39
C CYS A 65 -11.26 -2.69 0.77
N PHE A 66 -12.12 -3.71 0.61
CA PHE A 66 -12.39 -4.75 1.61
C PHE A 66 -11.47 -5.99 1.49
N ASN A 67 -11.21 -6.43 0.26
CA ASN A 67 -10.50 -7.68 -0.02
C ASN A 67 -8.97 -7.53 -0.05
N SER A 68 -8.49 -6.30 -0.27
CA SER A 68 -7.06 -5.98 -0.38
C SER A 68 -6.35 -5.81 0.96
N LYS A 69 -6.63 -6.63 1.98
CA LYS A 69 -6.03 -6.40 3.32
C LYS A 69 -4.52 -6.62 3.36
N THR A 70 -4.00 -7.59 2.62
CA THR A 70 -2.55 -7.85 2.55
C THR A 70 -1.90 -7.00 1.46
N LEU A 71 -0.62 -6.67 1.60
CA LEU A 71 0.11 -5.95 0.56
C LEU A 71 0.06 -6.66 -0.80
N SER A 72 0.18 -8.00 -0.82
CA SER A 72 0.08 -8.76 -2.06
C SER A 72 -1.28 -8.60 -2.73
N ASN A 73 -2.39 -8.70 -1.99
CA ASN A 73 -3.73 -8.54 -2.56
C ASN A 73 -3.97 -7.09 -3.01
N PHE A 74 -3.43 -6.12 -2.26
CA PHE A 74 -3.46 -4.71 -2.64
C PHE A 74 -2.74 -4.47 -3.98
N MET A 75 -1.53 -5.01 -4.14
CA MET A 75 -0.80 -4.90 -5.40
C MET A 75 -1.53 -5.63 -6.52
N ASP A 76 -2.12 -6.80 -6.26
CA ASP A 76 -2.87 -7.57 -7.26
C ASP A 76 -4.08 -6.78 -7.78
N ALA A 77 -4.81 -6.12 -6.88
CA ALA A 77 -5.94 -5.26 -7.23
C ALA A 77 -5.52 -3.93 -7.91
N LEU A 78 -4.33 -3.41 -7.58
CA LEU A 78 -3.83 -2.16 -8.14
C LEU A 78 -3.20 -2.36 -9.53
N ASN A 79 -2.30 -3.34 -9.64
CA ASN A 79 -1.54 -3.68 -10.82
C ASN A 79 -1.06 -5.14 -10.72
N PRO A 80 -1.74 -6.09 -11.39
CA PRO A 80 -1.39 -7.51 -11.35
C PRO A 80 0.06 -7.81 -11.76
N VAL A 81 0.62 -7.03 -12.70
CA VAL A 81 2.01 -7.19 -13.17
C VAL A 81 3.00 -6.85 -12.05
N LEU A 82 2.74 -5.77 -11.31
CA LEU A 82 3.55 -5.40 -10.15
C LEU A 82 3.44 -6.46 -9.04
N ALA A 83 2.24 -7.00 -8.83
CA ALA A 83 2.02 -8.06 -7.84
C ALA A 83 2.79 -9.33 -8.18
N GLU A 84 2.82 -9.72 -9.46
CA GLU A 84 3.58 -10.87 -9.92
C GLU A 84 5.09 -10.66 -9.78
N ALA A 85 5.60 -9.48 -10.15
CA ALA A 85 7.01 -9.13 -9.94
C ALA A 85 7.40 -9.22 -8.45
N TYR A 86 6.59 -8.67 -7.57
CA TYR A 86 6.79 -8.76 -6.11
C TYR A 86 6.77 -10.21 -5.61
N ARG A 87 5.81 -11.03 -6.06
CA ARG A 87 5.74 -12.45 -5.68
C ARG A 87 7.00 -13.20 -6.14
N ARG A 88 7.48 -12.92 -7.35
CA ARG A 88 8.67 -13.55 -7.92
C ARG A 88 9.95 -13.16 -7.17
N GLU A 89 10.11 -11.87 -6.88
CA GLU A 89 11.23 -11.37 -6.08
C GLU A 89 11.28 -12.06 -4.71
N ARG A 90 10.13 -12.16 -4.03
CA ARG A 90 10.03 -12.87 -2.75
C ARG A 90 10.40 -14.34 -2.83
N TYR A 91 9.99 -15.02 -3.90
CA TYR A 91 10.35 -16.42 -4.13
C TYR A 91 11.86 -16.57 -4.29
N LEU A 92 12.48 -15.73 -5.10
CA LEU A 92 13.94 -15.75 -5.33
C LEU A 92 14.75 -15.45 -4.06
N MET A 93 14.25 -14.56 -3.19
CA MET A 93 14.90 -14.23 -1.92
C MET A 93 14.66 -15.27 -0.81
N GLY A 94 13.88 -16.33 -1.06
CA GLY A 94 13.54 -17.34 -0.04
C GLY A 94 12.55 -16.85 1.02
N TYR A 95 11.86 -15.73 0.78
CA TYR A 95 10.89 -15.12 1.70
C TYR A 95 9.46 -15.63 1.47
N THR A 96 9.31 -16.84 0.95
CA THR A 96 8.02 -17.51 0.76
C THR A 96 7.77 -18.46 1.92
N GLY A 97 7.14 -17.98 2.99
CA GLY A 97 6.81 -18.78 4.17
C GLY A 97 6.06 -17.98 5.25
N LYS A 98 5.36 -18.69 6.13
CA LYS A 98 4.66 -18.09 7.29
C LYS A 98 5.70 -17.44 8.21
N GLY A 99 5.62 -16.14 8.45
CA GLY A 99 6.59 -15.38 9.28
C GLY A 99 7.70 -14.65 8.50
N TYR A 100 7.80 -14.88 7.18
CA TYR A 100 8.78 -14.25 6.29
C TYR A 100 8.18 -13.17 5.38
N ASN A 101 7.08 -12.53 5.80
CA ASN A 101 6.71 -11.32 5.08
C ASN A 101 7.78 -10.26 5.34
N CYS A 102 8.09 -9.46 4.34
CA CYS A 102 9.16 -8.47 4.40
C CYS A 102 8.61 -7.06 4.33
N ARG A 103 9.52 -6.10 4.56
CA ARG A 103 9.35 -4.66 4.41
C ARG A 103 8.71 -4.28 3.06
N ALA A 104 8.23 -3.05 2.94
CA ALA A 104 7.57 -2.58 1.73
C ALA A 104 8.64 -2.56 0.64
N PRO A 105 8.33 -2.98 -0.59
CA PRO A 105 9.26 -2.79 -1.68
C PRO A 105 9.61 -1.30 -1.78
N GLU A 106 10.89 -0.99 -1.98
CA GLU A 106 11.42 0.37 -1.99
C GLU A 106 10.63 1.28 -2.95
N GLY A 107 10.07 0.72 -4.03
CA GLY A 107 9.23 1.45 -5.00
C GLY A 107 7.85 1.93 -4.52
N ILE A 108 7.35 1.53 -3.35
CA ILE A 108 6.12 2.11 -2.76
C ILE A 108 6.43 3.36 -1.93
N VAL A 109 7.71 3.54 -1.55
CA VAL A 109 8.16 4.51 -0.54
C VAL A 109 9.22 5.48 -1.11
N GLY A 110 9.88 5.14 -2.22
CA GLY A 110 10.99 5.91 -2.74
C GLY A 110 11.14 5.80 -4.25
N VAL A 111 10.36 6.60 -4.97
CA VAL A 111 10.90 7.32 -6.13
C VAL A 111 10.41 8.76 -6.02
N SER A 112 10.96 9.49 -5.05
CA SER A 112 11.29 10.89 -5.30
C SER A 112 12.72 10.88 -5.80
N THR A 113 12.89 11.29 -7.04
CA THR A 113 14.18 11.53 -7.70
C THR A 113 15.03 12.45 -6.83
N GLU A 114 16.02 11.91 -6.12
CA GLU A 114 17.25 12.63 -5.78
C GLU A 114 18.28 11.71 -5.11
N LYS A 115 19.37 11.44 -5.87
CA LYS A 115 20.72 11.01 -5.45
C LYS A 115 20.83 9.59 -4.87
N LEU A 116 21.68 8.69 -5.35
CA LEU A 116 22.92 8.76 -6.14
C LEU A 116 23.12 7.40 -6.83
#